data_AF-A0A5C7AEF8-F1
#
_entry.id   AF-A0A5C7AEF8-F1
#
_cell.length_a   1.000
_cell.length_b   1.000
_cell.length_c   1.000
_cell.angle_alpha   90.00
_cell.angle_beta   90.00
_cell.angle_gamma   90.00
#
_symmetry.space_group_name_H-M   'P 1'
#
loop_
_entity.id
_entity.type
_entity.pdbx_description
1 polymer ?
#
loop_
_entity_poly.entity_id
_entity_poly.type
_entity_poly.pdbx_seq_one_letter_code
_entity_poly.pdbx_strand_id
1 'polypeptide(L)'
;MLHHITYYFFKLNIIQPKQKSIHVWQNKGYVNRLEFCLKKGNYKTRKLAAIALGCLGLKSSAPILLHAINDKVQNVSIAALNALENIAYNDNLMSLIIKKRFHWVKTQQEKKAKQEANRGKKNTIYRWERASKKSFDRVKELLKKPIG
;
A
#
# COMPACT_ATOMS: atom_id res chain seq x y z
N MET A 1 -9.49 -28.01 10.67
CA MET A 1 -8.58 -28.57 9.63
C MET A 1 -8.32 -27.60 8.46
N LEU A 2 -9.32 -26.88 7.95
CA LEU A 2 -9.20 -26.02 6.74
C LEU A 2 -8.08 -24.96 6.77
N HIS A 3 -7.74 -24.40 7.94
CA HIS A 3 -6.74 -23.33 8.08
C HIS A 3 -5.29 -23.80 7.87
N HIS A 4 -5.01 -25.10 7.95
CA HIS A 4 -3.69 -25.64 7.61
C HIS A 4 -3.50 -25.65 6.10
N ILE A 5 -4.51 -26.14 5.36
CA ILE A 5 -4.53 -26.16 3.91
C ILE A 5 -4.50 -24.73 3.33
N THR A 6 -5.18 -23.79 3.99
CA THR A 6 -5.19 -22.37 3.58
C THR A 6 -3.78 -21.79 3.44
N TYR A 7 -2.86 -22.16 4.33
CA TYR A 7 -1.47 -21.67 4.27
C TYR A 7 -0.74 -22.20 3.03
N TYR A 8 -0.92 -23.47 2.68
CA TYR A 8 -0.31 -24.05 1.48
C TYR A 8 -0.85 -23.44 0.20
N PHE A 9 -2.18 -23.28 0.08
CA PHE A 9 -2.77 -22.60 -1.07
C PHE A 9 -2.34 -21.14 -1.20
N PHE A 10 -2.13 -20.45 -0.07
CA PHE A 10 -1.56 -19.11 -0.10
C PHE A 10 -0.10 -19.11 -0.56
N LYS A 11 0.71 -20.07 -0.10
CA LYS A 11 2.12 -20.22 -0.54
C LYS A 11 2.23 -20.52 -2.04
N LEU A 12 1.23 -21.20 -2.61
CA LEU A 12 1.10 -21.45 -4.05
C LEU A 12 0.44 -20.29 -4.81
N ASN A 13 0.21 -19.14 -4.17
CA ASN A 13 -0.45 -17.96 -4.74
C ASN A 13 -1.88 -18.19 -5.27
N ILE A 14 -2.58 -19.22 -4.78
CA ILE A 14 -3.93 -19.57 -5.25
C ILE A 14 -4.99 -18.71 -4.55
N ILE A 15 -4.86 -18.51 -3.22
CA ILE A 15 -5.83 -17.78 -2.40
C ILE A 15 -5.16 -16.82 -1.44
N GLN A 16 -5.85 -15.75 -1.04
CA GLN A 16 -5.44 -14.89 0.07
C GLN A 16 -6.13 -15.35 1.36
N PRO A 17 -5.40 -15.46 2.49
CA PRO A 17 -6.00 -15.90 3.73
C PRO A 17 -6.97 -14.85 4.27
N LYS A 18 -8.19 -15.31 4.59
CA LYS A 18 -9.21 -14.49 5.24
C LYS A 18 -8.83 -14.21 6.69
N GLN A 19 -9.42 -13.16 7.27
CA GLN A 19 -9.19 -12.76 8.67
C GLN A 19 -9.35 -13.91 9.67
N LYS A 20 -10.36 -14.76 9.49
CA LYS A 20 -10.57 -15.95 10.35
C LYS A 20 -9.33 -16.87 10.37
N SER A 21 -8.71 -17.12 9.22
CA SER A 21 -7.50 -17.96 9.15
C SER A 21 -6.30 -17.31 9.83
N ILE A 22 -6.12 -16.00 9.66
CA ILE A 22 -5.05 -15.25 10.32
C ILE A 22 -5.24 -15.28 11.83
N HIS A 23 -6.46 -15.10 12.32
CA HIS A 23 -6.77 -15.17 13.75
C HIS A 23 -6.52 -16.57 14.33
N VAL A 24 -6.86 -17.64 13.59
CA VAL A 24 -6.51 -19.01 14.01
C VAL A 24 -5.01 -19.21 14.08
N TRP A 25 -4.23 -18.65 13.15
CA TRP A 25 -2.76 -18.72 13.19
C TRP A 25 -2.18 -17.90 14.34
N GLN A 26 -2.77 -16.75 14.66
CA GLN A 26 -2.43 -15.96 15.84
C GLN A 26 -2.68 -16.75 17.13
N ASN A 27 -3.88 -17.28 17.33
CA ASN A 27 -4.24 -18.00 18.55
C ASN A 27 -3.39 -19.27 18.76
N LYS A 28 -2.93 -19.88 17.66
CA LYS A 28 -2.03 -21.04 17.70
C LYS A 28 -0.54 -20.69 17.74
N GLY A 29 -0.17 -19.40 17.71
CA GLY A 29 1.24 -18.98 17.73
C GLY A 29 2.03 -19.33 16.47
N TYR A 30 1.40 -19.44 15.30
CA TYR A 30 2.08 -19.76 14.05
C TYR A 30 2.78 -18.55 13.42
N VAL A 31 3.86 -18.11 14.07
CA VAL A 31 4.67 -16.94 13.68
C VAL A 31 5.09 -16.98 12.22
N ASN A 32 5.70 -18.09 11.79
CA ASN A 32 6.22 -18.24 10.43
C ASN A 32 5.14 -18.03 9.35
N ARG A 33 3.89 -18.41 9.63
CA ARG A 33 2.77 -18.20 8.70
C ARG A 33 2.38 -16.74 8.63
N LEU A 34 2.34 -16.06 9.77
CA LEU A 34 2.03 -14.63 9.86
C LEU A 34 3.14 -13.78 9.22
N GLU A 35 4.40 -14.12 9.45
CA GLU A 35 5.55 -13.50 8.78
C GLU A 35 5.49 -13.65 7.27
N PHE A 36 5.16 -14.85 6.79
CA PHE A 36 4.96 -15.08 5.36
C PHE A 36 3.80 -14.25 4.79
N CYS A 37 2.69 -14.13 5.53
CA CYS A 37 1.57 -13.27 5.16
C CYS A 37 1.95 -11.79 5.09
N LEU A 38 2.79 -11.33 6.02
CA LEU A 38 3.29 -9.95 6.03
C LEU A 38 4.18 -9.66 4.81
N LYS A 39 4.94 -10.63 4.32
CA LYS A 39 5.80 -10.48 3.13
C LYS A 39 5.04 -10.59 1.81
N LYS A 40 4.16 -11.58 1.66
CA LYS A 40 3.59 -11.98 0.36
C LYS A 40 2.09 -11.67 0.21
N GLY A 41 1.43 -11.26 1.28
CA GLY A 41 0.00 -10.97 1.26
C GLY A 41 -0.36 -9.75 0.42
N ASN A 42 -1.62 -9.65 0.03
CA ASN A 42 -2.20 -8.38 -0.38
C ASN A 42 -2.24 -7.39 0.81
N TYR A 43 -2.57 -6.13 0.56
CA TYR A 43 -2.54 -5.10 1.60
C TYR A 43 -3.42 -5.42 2.83
N LYS A 44 -4.58 -6.09 2.64
CA LYS A 44 -5.46 -6.50 3.74
C LYS A 44 -4.80 -7.59 4.59
N THR A 45 -4.26 -8.61 3.93
CA THR A 45 -3.56 -9.72 4.57
C THR A 45 -2.30 -9.25 5.30
N ARG A 46 -1.49 -8.37 4.69
CA ARG A 46 -0.30 -7.80 5.34
C ARG A 46 -0.66 -7.00 6.58
N LYS A 47 -1.68 -6.14 6.50
CA LYS A 47 -2.18 -5.38 7.66
C LYS A 47 -2.57 -6.31 8.81
N LEU A 48 -3.39 -7.34 8.52
CA LEU A 48 -3.85 -8.28 9.53
C LEU A 48 -2.70 -9.10 10.12
N ALA A 49 -1.72 -9.48 9.31
CA ALA A 49 -0.53 -10.20 9.76
C ALA A 49 0.34 -9.34 10.69
N ALA A 50 0.56 -8.06 10.37
CA ALA A 50 1.28 -7.13 11.23
C ALA A 50 0.61 -7.00 12.61
N ILE A 51 -0.72 -6.81 12.62
CA ILE A 51 -1.49 -6.74 13.88
C ILE A 51 -1.33 -8.02 14.68
N ALA A 52 -1.52 -9.18 14.05
CA ALA A 52 -1.40 -10.48 14.72
C ALA A 52 -0.01 -10.72 15.33
N LEU A 53 1.06 -10.35 14.61
CA LEU A 53 2.44 -10.43 15.12
C LEU A 53 2.65 -9.50 16.32
N GLY A 54 2.10 -8.28 16.29
CA GLY A 54 2.12 -7.36 17.42
C GLY A 54 1.40 -7.90 18.65
N CYS A 55 0.25 -8.55 18.46
CA CYS A 55 -0.49 -9.20 19.55
C CYS A 55 0.26 -10.40 20.15
N LEU A 56 1.05 -11.11 19.35
CA LEU A 56 1.89 -12.20 19.84
C LEU A 56 3.06 -11.71 20.70
N GLY A 57 3.50 -10.45 20.54
CA GLY A 57 4.55 -9.86 21.38
C GLY A 57 5.95 -10.46 21.15
N LEU A 58 6.14 -11.28 20.11
CA LEU A 58 7.39 -12.02 19.92
C LEU A 58 8.47 -11.15 19.27
N LYS A 59 9.54 -10.88 20.03
CA LYS A 59 10.71 -10.10 19.60
C LYS A 59 11.37 -10.61 18.32
N SER A 60 11.27 -11.92 18.04
CA SER A 60 11.75 -12.52 16.79
C SER A 60 11.12 -11.90 15.54
N SER A 61 9.92 -11.31 15.68
CA SER A 61 9.20 -10.67 14.58
C SER A 61 9.65 -9.23 14.30
N ALA A 62 10.48 -8.65 15.16
CA ALA A 62 10.89 -7.25 15.04
C ALA A 62 11.56 -6.92 13.69
N PRO A 63 12.49 -7.74 13.13
CA PRO A 63 13.11 -7.44 11.84
C PRO A 63 12.09 -7.37 10.70
N ILE A 64 11.09 -8.27 10.69
CA ILE A 64 10.09 -8.29 9.63
C ILE A 64 9.12 -7.12 9.72
N LEU A 65 8.79 -6.70 10.94
CA LEU A 65 7.94 -5.55 11.19
C LEU A 65 8.66 -4.25 10.85
N LEU A 66 9.96 -4.13 11.17
CA LEU A 66 10.80 -2.99 10.78
C LEU A 66 10.82 -2.80 9.27
N HIS A 67 10.94 -3.89 8.51
CA HIS A 67 10.80 -3.82 7.06
C HIS A 67 9.39 -3.36 6.64
N ALA A 68 8.34 -3.87 7.28
CA ALA A 68 6.95 -3.54 6.97
C ALA A 68 6.54 -2.09 7.31
N ILE A 69 7.31 -1.36 8.16
CA ILE A 69 7.12 0.09 8.35
C ILE A 69 7.22 0.84 7.01
N ASN A 70 8.03 0.34 6.07
CA ASN A 70 8.20 0.96 4.76
C ASN A 70 7.23 0.41 3.69
N ASP A 71 6.14 -0.26 4.09
CA ASP A 71 5.13 -0.73 3.15
C ASP A 71 4.53 0.43 2.34
N LYS A 72 4.32 0.20 1.05
CA LYS A 72 3.69 1.16 0.11
C LYS A 72 2.29 1.58 0.57
N VAL A 73 1.58 0.69 1.27
CA VAL A 73 0.26 0.95 1.80
C VAL A 73 0.37 1.46 3.23
N GLN A 74 -0.02 2.71 3.41
CA GLN A 74 0.03 3.41 4.70
C GLN A 74 -0.62 2.63 5.85
N ASN A 75 -1.77 2.00 5.63
CA ASN A 75 -2.45 1.22 6.67
C ASN A 75 -1.65 0.01 7.14
N VAL A 76 -0.80 -0.57 6.28
CA VAL A 76 0.09 -1.68 6.64
C VAL A 76 1.28 -1.13 7.44
N SER A 77 1.87 -0.03 6.98
CA SER A 77 2.97 0.66 7.67
C SER A 77 2.58 1.07 9.10
N ILE A 78 1.39 1.66 9.30
CA ILE A 78 0.88 2.02 10.63
C ILE A 78 0.68 0.77 11.49
N ALA A 79 0.12 -0.31 10.93
CA ALA A 79 -0.05 -1.56 11.66
C ALA A 79 1.30 -2.15 12.12
N ALA A 80 2.33 -2.08 11.28
CA ALA A 80 3.68 -2.53 11.62
C ALA A 80 4.33 -1.66 12.70
N LEU A 81 4.14 -0.33 12.64
CA LEU A 81 4.61 0.60 13.69
C LEU A 81 3.95 0.29 15.04
N ASN A 82 2.62 0.15 15.07
CA ASN A 82 1.90 -0.19 16.30
C ASN A 82 2.34 -1.57 16.85
N ALA A 83 2.56 -2.54 15.96
CA ALA A 83 3.05 -3.86 16.37
C ALA A 83 4.46 -3.81 16.96
N LEU A 84 5.34 -2.95 16.43
CA LEU A 84 6.67 -2.75 17.00
C LEU A 84 6.63 -2.03 18.34
N GLU A 85 5.76 -1.05 18.52
CA GLU A 85 5.56 -0.39 19.83
C GLU A 85 5.18 -1.41 20.91
N ASN A 86 4.32 -2.38 20.57
CA ASN A 86 3.93 -3.45 21.50
C ASN A 86 5.08 -4.42 21.84
N ILE A 87 6.10 -4.53 20.98
CA ILE A 87 7.24 -5.45 21.15
C ILE A 87 8.48 -4.72 21.68
N ALA A 88 8.52 -3.39 21.55
CA ALA A 88 9.69 -2.57 21.81
C ALA A 88 10.01 -2.48 23.31
N TYR A 89 11.26 -2.72 23.64
CA TYR A 89 11.86 -2.52 24.96
C TYR A 89 13.11 -1.63 24.89
N ASN A 90 13.50 -1.18 23.70
CA ASN A 90 14.77 -0.48 23.46
C ASN A 90 14.51 0.94 22.92
N ASP A 91 15.13 1.92 23.55
CA ASP A 91 15.04 3.36 23.22
C ASP A 91 15.43 3.64 21.77
N ASN A 92 16.39 2.91 21.21
CA ASN A 92 16.80 3.08 19.81
C ASN A 92 15.66 2.75 18.84
N LEU A 93 14.93 1.66 19.08
CA LEU A 93 13.76 1.30 18.27
C LEU A 93 12.64 2.32 18.44
N MET A 94 12.42 2.80 19.66
CA MET A 94 11.43 3.83 19.95
C MET A 94 11.74 5.14 19.19
N SER A 95 13.02 5.55 19.17
CA SER A 95 13.46 6.73 18.42
C SER A 95 13.16 6.63 16.92
N LEU A 96 13.34 5.44 16.32
CA LEU A 96 13.05 5.19 14.90
C LEU A 96 11.55 5.25 14.61
N ILE A 97 10.74 4.65 15.49
CA ILE A 97 9.27 4.67 15.40
C ILE A 97 8.78 6.12 15.44
N ILE A 98 9.24 6.90 16.41
CA ILE A 98 8.89 8.32 16.57
C ILE A 98 9.27 9.13 15.33
N LYS A 99 10.53 9.00 14.86
CA LYS A 99 11.00 9.69 13.63
C LYS A 99 10.13 9.37 12.42
N LYS A 100 9.74 8.11 12.24
CA LYS A 100 8.89 7.70 11.11
C LYS A 100 7.49 8.31 11.21
N ARG A 101 6.87 8.31 12.40
CA ARG A 101 5.56 8.92 12.62
C ARG A 101 5.59 10.42 12.30
N PHE A 102 6.60 11.14 12.77
CA PHE A 102 6.77 12.57 12.47
C PHE A 102 6.94 12.84 10.97
N HIS A 103 7.81 12.08 10.29
CA HIS A 103 7.95 12.18 8.84
C HIS A 103 6.61 11.97 8.13
N TRP A 104 5.83 10.98 8.56
CA TRP A 104 4.52 10.70 7.97
C TRP A 104 3.53 11.86 8.15
N VAL A 105 3.42 12.43 9.36
CA VAL A 105 2.56 13.60 9.63
C VAL A 105 2.93 14.75 8.69
N LYS A 106 4.23 15.03 8.53
CA LYS A 106 4.73 16.05 7.61
C LYS A 106 4.28 15.79 6.16
N THR A 107 4.44 14.57 5.66
CA THR A 107 4.01 14.23 4.29
C THR A 107 2.51 14.38 4.06
N GLN A 108 1.68 14.15 5.08
CA GLN A 108 0.23 14.35 4.98
C GLN A 108 -0.14 15.82 4.94
N GLN A 109 0.52 16.64 5.76
CA GLN A 109 0.35 18.10 5.75
C GLN A 109 0.75 18.67 4.38
N GLU A 110 1.90 18.25 3.83
CA GLU A 110 2.34 18.68 2.49
C GLU A 110 1.35 18.29 1.39
N LYS A 111 0.77 17.08 1.45
CA LYS A 111 -0.26 16.65 0.49
C LYS A 111 -1.52 17.50 0.60
N LYS A 112 -1.99 17.79 1.81
CA LYS A 112 -3.15 18.65 2.05
C LYS A 112 -2.90 20.07 1.56
N ALA A 113 -1.75 20.66 1.91
CA ALA A 113 -1.36 21.98 1.44
C ALA A 113 -1.31 22.06 -0.10
N LYS A 114 -0.78 21.01 -0.78
CA LYS A 114 -0.82 20.91 -2.24
C LYS A 114 -2.24 20.83 -2.80
N GLN A 115 -3.12 20.06 -2.16
CA GLN A 115 -4.52 19.98 -2.57
C GLN A 115 -5.25 21.32 -2.40
N GLU A 116 -5.05 22.00 -1.27
CA GLU A 116 -5.61 23.32 -0.98
C GLU A 116 -5.12 24.37 -1.98
N ALA A 117 -3.80 24.43 -2.23
CA ALA A 117 -3.20 25.32 -3.23
C ALA A 117 -3.70 25.06 -4.66
N ASN A 118 -4.18 23.84 -4.94
CA ASN A 118 -4.71 23.46 -6.25
C ASN A 118 -6.25 23.54 -6.33
N ARG A 119 -6.97 23.78 -5.22
CA ARG A 119 -8.44 23.74 -5.14
C ARG A 119 -9.13 24.75 -6.05
N GLY A 120 -8.44 25.83 -6.41
CA GLY A 120 -8.90 26.87 -7.35
C GLY A 120 -8.22 26.84 -8.72
N LYS A 121 -7.31 25.90 -9.00
CA LYS A 121 -6.61 25.84 -10.29
C LYS A 121 -7.49 25.15 -11.33
N LYS A 122 -7.97 25.92 -12.31
CA LYS A 122 -8.61 25.37 -13.51
C LYS A 122 -7.53 24.82 -14.44
N ASN A 123 -7.44 23.49 -14.53
CA ASN A 123 -6.68 22.88 -15.62
C ASN A 123 -7.53 23.04 -16.89
N THR A 124 -7.07 23.87 -17.83
CA THR A 124 -7.64 23.91 -19.17
C THR A 124 -7.45 22.53 -19.80
N ILE A 125 -8.50 21.72 -19.75
CA ILE A 125 -8.55 20.47 -20.51
C ILE A 125 -8.57 20.92 -21.97
N TYR A 126 -7.43 20.85 -22.64
CA TYR A 126 -7.38 20.97 -24.10
C TYR A 126 -8.24 19.86 -24.67
N ARG A 127 -9.48 20.22 -25.00
CA ARG A 127 -10.39 19.37 -25.76
C ARG A 127 -9.81 19.34 -27.16
N TRP A 128 -9.09 18.27 -27.50
CA TRP A 128 -8.78 17.97 -28.88
C TRP A 128 -10.11 17.84 -29.61
N GLU A 129 -10.56 18.91 -30.25
CA GLU A 129 -11.63 18.81 -31.23
C GLU A 129 -11.12 17.86 -32.29
N ARG A 130 -11.79 16.71 -32.42
CA ARG A 130 -11.61 15.83 -33.56
C ARG A 130 -11.76 16.73 -34.78
N ALA A 131 -10.67 16.91 -35.55
CA ALA A 131 -10.60 17.82 -36.69
C ALA A 131 -11.97 17.90 -37.36
N SER A 132 -12.64 19.04 -37.24
CA SER A 132 -14.02 19.17 -37.72
C SER A 132 -14.08 18.68 -39.16
N LYS A 133 -15.21 18.12 -39.61
CA LYS A 133 -15.34 17.67 -41.00
C LYS A 133 -14.89 18.77 -41.98
N LYS A 134 -15.16 20.03 -41.63
CA LYS A 134 -14.69 21.23 -42.34
C LYS A 134 -13.17 21.37 -42.43
N SER A 135 -12.40 21.06 -41.38
CA SER A 135 -10.93 21.08 -41.45
C SER A 135 -10.37 19.88 -42.20
N PHE A 136 -10.98 18.70 -42.06
CA PHE A 136 -10.60 17.50 -42.82
C PHE A 136 -10.89 17.69 -44.33
N ASP A 137 -12.06 18.19 -44.68
CA ASP A 137 -12.46 18.47 -46.06
C ASP A 137 -11.61 19.58 -46.67
N ARG A 138 -11.26 20.63 -45.91
CA ARG A 138 -10.32 21.67 -46.34
C ARG A 138 -8.92 21.12 -46.62
N VAL A 139 -8.40 20.23 -45.75
CA VAL A 139 -7.12 19.54 -46.00
C VAL A 139 -7.21 18.64 -47.24
N LYS A 140 -8.35 17.95 -47.42
CA LYS A 140 -8.59 17.09 -48.59
C LYS A 140 -8.70 17.89 -49.89
N GLU A 141 -9.26 19.09 -49.87
CA GLU A 141 -9.27 20.02 -51.02
C GLU A 141 -7.88 20.56 -51.34
N LEU A 142 -7.08 20.90 -50.32
CA LEU A 142 -5.70 21.35 -50.52
C LEU A 142 -4.79 20.27 -51.11
N LEU A 143 -4.99 19.01 -50.71
CA LEU A 143 -4.25 17.85 -51.26
C LEU A 143 -4.72 17.45 -52.67
N LYS A 144 -5.89 17.92 -53.11
CA LYS A 144 -6.39 17.72 -54.48
C LYS A 144 -5.87 18.76 -55.47
N LYS A 145 -5.31 19.87 -54.99
CA LYS A 145 -4.65 20.81 -55.88
C LYS A 145 -3.31 20.21 -56.31
N PRO A 146 -3.01 20.16 -57.62
CA PRO A 146 -1.66 19.80 -58.04
C PRO A 146 -0.69 20.79 -57.40
N ILE A 147 0.51 20.34 -57.07
CA ILE A 147 1.55 21.24 -56.58
C ILE A 147 2.00 22.04 -57.82
N GLY A 148 1.40 23.20 -58.01
CA GLY A 148 1.56 24.07 -59.19
C GLY A 148 0.63 25.28 -59.12
#